data_AF-A0A0S7CSJ3-F1
#
_entry.id   AF-A0A0S7CSJ3-F1
#
_cell.length_a   1.000
_cell.length_b   1.000
_cell.length_c   1.000
_cell.angle_alpha   90.00
_cell.angle_beta   90.00
_cell.angle_gamma   90.00
#
_symmetry.space_group_name_H-M   'P 1'
#
loop_
_entity.id
_entity.type
_entity.pdbx_description
1 polymer ?
#
loop_
_entity_poly.entity_id
_entity_poly.type
_entity_poly.pdbx_seq_one_letter_code
_entity_poly.pdbx_strand_id
1 'polypeptide(L)'
;MGYRNIRTSDISGKVLDDDQVITVVVRGLGKLFDASAEELEGLKRLTNVVEVELRHADGKEESFIVSKADFDKVVTSDVLANADNIRGRRNGFTPKTS
;
A
#
# COMPACT_ATOMS: atom_id res chain seq x y z
N MET A 1 10.80 6.44 -36.82
CA MET A 1 11.67 5.58 -35.98
C MET A 1 10.86 5.17 -34.78
N GLY A 2 10.58 3.88 -34.60
CA GLY A 2 9.82 3.39 -33.45
C GLY A 2 10.73 3.31 -32.22
N TYR A 3 10.39 4.04 -31.16
CA TYR A 3 11.07 3.91 -29.87
C TYR A 3 10.72 2.53 -29.29
N ARG A 4 11.65 1.58 -29.35
CA ARG A 4 11.52 0.33 -28.59
C ARG A 4 11.80 0.68 -27.14
N ASN A 5 10.77 0.65 -26.31
CA ASN A 5 10.93 0.88 -24.88
C ASN A 5 11.52 -0.41 -24.29
N ILE A 6 12.82 -0.42 -24.04
CA ILE A 6 13.51 -1.58 -23.47
C ILE A 6 13.37 -1.45 -21.96
N ARG A 7 12.57 -2.32 -21.34
CA ARG A 7 12.47 -2.38 -19.89
C ARG A 7 13.59 -3.25 -19.33
N THR A 8 14.22 -2.76 -18.27
CA THR A 8 15.40 -3.39 -17.68
C THR A 8 15.16 -3.50 -16.18
N SER A 9 15.50 -4.64 -15.58
CA SER A 9 15.46 -4.79 -14.12
C SER A 9 16.44 -3.81 -13.47
N ASP A 10 15.98 -3.06 -12.48
CA ASP A 10 16.82 -2.20 -11.65
C ASP A 10 17.69 -3.00 -10.67
N ILE A 11 17.38 -4.28 -10.43
CA ILE A 11 18.13 -5.17 -9.52
C ILE A 11 19.30 -5.82 -10.26
N SER A 12 19.03 -6.49 -11.39
CA SER A 12 20.06 -7.27 -12.12
C SER A 12 20.58 -6.59 -13.37
N GLY A 13 19.95 -5.52 -13.86
CA GLY A 13 20.29 -4.88 -15.13
C GLY A 13 19.94 -5.72 -16.36
N LYS A 14 19.20 -6.82 -16.19
CA LYS A 14 18.75 -7.66 -17.32
C LYS A 14 17.60 -6.99 -18.06
N VAL A 15 17.62 -7.11 -19.39
CA VAL A 15 16.48 -6.74 -20.23
C VAL A 15 15.33 -7.70 -19.92
N LEU A 16 14.19 -7.13 -19.56
CA LEU A 16 12.96 -7.86 -19.28
C LEU A 16 12.00 -7.68 -20.46
N ASP A 17 11.27 -8.74 -20.79
CA ASP A 17 10.14 -8.65 -21.70
C ASP A 17 9.00 -7.89 -21.01
N ASP A 18 8.21 -7.14 -21.79
CA ASP A 18 7.17 -6.25 -21.26
C ASP A 18 6.12 -6.97 -20.40
N ASP A 19 5.90 -8.27 -20.62
CA ASP A 19 4.98 -9.13 -19.88
C ASP A 19 5.56 -9.68 -18.56
N GLN A 20 6.87 -9.58 -18.37
CA GLN A 20 7.58 -10.08 -17.19
C GLN A 20 7.97 -8.98 -16.20
N VAL A 21 7.79 -7.70 -16.58
CA VAL A 21 8.15 -6.56 -15.74
C VAL A 21 7.12 -6.36 -14.63
N ILE A 22 7.61 -6.39 -13.40
CA ILE A 22 6.85 -6.03 -12.20
C ILE A 22 7.40 -4.71 -11.68
N THR A 23 6.57 -3.66 -11.73
CA THR A 23 6.88 -2.39 -11.08
C THR A 23 6.58 -2.49 -9.59
N VAL A 24 7.62 -2.39 -8.77
CA VAL A 24 7.54 -2.40 -7.31
C VAL A 24 7.52 -0.96 -6.79
N VAL A 25 6.57 -0.66 -5.89
CA VAL A 25 6.43 0.67 -5.26
C VAL A 25 6.75 0.57 -3.77
N VAL A 26 7.78 1.32 -3.35
CA VAL A 26 8.21 1.44 -1.95
C VAL A 26 7.67 2.75 -1.39
N ARG A 27 6.44 2.71 -0.85
CA ARG A 27 5.69 3.90 -0.40
C ARG A 27 6.45 4.73 0.64
N GLY A 28 7.03 4.08 1.66
CA GLY A 28 7.76 4.76 2.73
C GLY A 28 9.00 5.54 2.29
N LEU A 29 9.55 5.24 1.11
CA LEU A 29 10.70 5.96 0.54
C LEU A 29 10.32 6.78 -0.71
N GLY A 30 9.06 6.73 -1.14
CA GLY A 30 8.60 7.35 -2.39
C GLY A 30 9.39 6.85 -3.60
N LYS A 31 9.85 5.60 -3.58
CA LYS A 31 10.65 5.01 -4.66
C LYS A 31 9.84 3.97 -5.43
N LEU A 32 10.20 3.81 -6.68
CA LEU A 32 9.71 2.75 -7.54
C LEU A 32 10.90 2.14 -8.29
N PHE A 33 10.82 0.86 -8.57
CA PHE A 33 11.81 0.14 -9.36
C PHE A 33 11.13 -1.01 -10.11
N ASP A 34 11.70 -1.39 -11.24
CA ASP A 34 11.23 -2.51 -12.05
C ASP A 34 12.08 -3.76 -11.76
N ALA A 35 11.42 -4.90 -11.58
CA ALA A 35 12.07 -6.19 -11.30
C ALA A 35 11.28 -7.34 -11.94
N SER A 36 11.89 -8.52 -12.04
CA SER A 36 11.20 -9.75 -12.47
C SER A 36 10.56 -10.48 -11.28
N ALA A 37 9.63 -11.40 -11.57
CA ALA A 37 9.02 -12.24 -10.53
C ALA A 37 10.06 -13.05 -9.74
N GLU A 38 11.05 -13.62 -10.44
CA GLU A 38 12.14 -14.41 -9.86
C GLU A 38 12.97 -13.60 -8.84
N GLU A 39 13.24 -12.33 -9.15
CA GLU A 39 13.99 -11.43 -8.25
C GLU A 39 13.20 -11.10 -6.98
N LEU A 40 11.87 -11.16 -7.04
CA LEU A 40 10.98 -10.92 -5.92
C LEU A 40 10.67 -12.17 -5.10
N GLU A 41 11.08 -13.37 -5.54
CA GLU A 41 10.83 -14.62 -4.79
C GLU A 41 11.53 -14.65 -3.42
N GLY A 42 12.67 -13.96 -3.30
CA GLY A 42 13.38 -13.82 -2.03
C GLY A 42 12.64 -12.98 -0.98
N LEU A 43 11.61 -12.24 -1.36
CA LEU A 43 10.82 -11.43 -0.44
C LEU A 43 9.75 -12.28 0.25
N LYS A 44 9.86 -12.40 1.58
CA LYS A 44 8.83 -13.04 2.39
C LYS A 44 7.57 -12.17 2.40
N ARG A 45 6.53 -12.64 1.69
CA ARG A 45 5.21 -11.98 1.69
C ARG A 45 4.55 -12.14 3.06
N LEU A 46 4.20 -11.02 3.67
CA LEU A 46 3.34 -10.99 4.86
C LEU A 46 1.87 -10.98 4.37
N THR A 47 1.17 -12.10 4.53
CA THR A 47 -0.20 -12.26 4.00
C THR A 47 -1.30 -11.95 5.02
N ASN A 48 -0.98 -11.96 6.32
CA ASN A 48 -1.94 -11.82 7.42
C ASN A 48 -1.59 -10.64 8.33
N VAL A 49 -1.24 -9.51 7.72
CA VAL A 49 -0.91 -8.28 8.44
C VAL A 49 -1.80 -7.13 7.97
N VAL A 50 -1.97 -6.14 8.84
CA VAL A 50 -2.70 -4.90 8.58
C VAL A 50 -1.73 -3.75 8.82
N GLU A 51 -1.65 -2.84 7.86
CA GLU A 51 -0.93 -1.57 8.02
C GLU A 51 -1.89 -0.55 8.65
N VAL A 52 -1.46 0.06 9.76
CA VAL A 52 -2.25 1.01 10.54
C VAL A 52 -1.49 2.32 10.62
N GLU A 53 -2.17 3.42 10.36
CA GLU A 53 -1.65 4.78 10.52
C GLU A 53 -2.39 5.45 11.68
N LEU A 54 -1.66 5.87 12.71
CA LEU A 54 -2.16 6.70 13.80
C LEU A 54 -1.97 8.16 13.44
N ARG A 55 -3.05 8.93 13.54
CA ARG A 55 -3.00 10.39 13.45
C ARG A 55 -3.31 10.96 14.81
N HIS A 56 -2.28 11.41 15.51
CA HIS A 56 -2.43 12.01 16.82
C HIS A 56 -2.99 13.42 16.72
N ALA A 57 -3.65 13.88 17.78
CA ALA A 57 -4.23 15.22 17.83
C ALA A 57 -3.17 16.34 17.77
N ASP A 58 -1.90 16.03 18.09
CA ASP A 58 -0.77 16.94 17.95
C ASP A 58 -0.22 17.03 16.51
N GLY A 59 -0.86 16.33 15.56
CA GLY A 59 -0.48 16.31 14.15
C GLY A 59 0.62 15.32 13.81
N LYS A 60 1.08 14.50 14.76
CA LYS A 60 2.01 13.41 14.45
C LYS A 60 1.30 12.26 13.78
N GLU A 61 1.96 11.69 12.78
CA GLU A 61 1.52 10.49 12.08
C GLU A 61 2.51 9.36 12.36
N GLU A 62 2.01 8.19 12.74
CA GLU A 62 2.80 6.99 12.99
C GLU A 62 2.20 5.81 12.24
N SER A 63 2.95 5.23 11.30
CA SER A 63 2.54 4.02 10.56
C SER A 63 3.23 2.79 11.14
N PHE A 64 2.46 1.75 11.45
CA PHE A 64 3.00 0.47 11.91
C PHE A 64 2.24 -0.71 11.29
N ILE A 65 2.87 -1.88 11.31
CA ILE A 65 2.30 -3.13 10.80
C ILE A 65 1.96 -4.02 11.99
N VAL A 66 0.74 -4.55 12.02
CA VAL A 66 0.26 -5.48 13.05
C VAL A 66 -0.28 -6.76 12.42
N SER A 67 -0.26 -7.87 13.16
CA SER A 67 -0.91 -9.10 12.70
C SER A 67 -2.42 -8.87 12.61
N LYS A 68 -3.06 -9.47 11.60
CA LYS A 68 -4.52 -9.41 11.46
C LYS A 68 -5.24 -9.96 12.70
N ALA A 69 -4.71 -11.03 13.29
CA ALA A 69 -5.28 -11.64 14.49
C ALA A 69 -5.23 -10.71 15.70
N ASP A 70 -4.19 -9.89 15.85
CA ASP A 70 -4.11 -8.92 16.96
C ASP A 70 -4.96 -7.68 16.68
N PHE A 71 -5.04 -7.27 15.41
CA PHE A 71 -5.93 -6.20 14.99
C PHE A 71 -7.40 -6.55 15.26
N ASP A 72 -7.84 -7.75 14.86
CA ASP A 72 -9.23 -8.20 14.99
C ASP A 72 -9.68 -8.36 16.47
N LYS A 73 -8.74 -8.50 17.42
CA LYS A 73 -9.05 -8.49 18.88
C LYS A 73 -9.47 -7.11 19.37
N VAL A 74 -8.99 -6.05 18.73
CA VAL A 74 -9.18 -4.66 19.15
C VAL A 74 -10.25 -3.99 18.29
N VAL A 75 -10.17 -4.18 16.99
CA VAL A 75 -11.08 -3.58 16.01
C VAL A 75 -12.03 -4.65 15.49
N THR A 76 -13.27 -4.61 15.96
CA THR A 76 -14.30 -5.54 15.49
C THR A 76 -14.78 -5.17 14.09
N SER A 77 -15.38 -6.15 13.40
CA SER A 77 -16.01 -5.95 12.09
C SER A 77 -17.05 -4.83 12.11
N ASP A 78 -17.76 -4.65 13.23
CA ASP A 78 -18.77 -3.61 13.38
C ASP A 78 -18.13 -2.22 13.45
N VAL A 79 -16.96 -2.09 14.09
CA VAL A 79 -16.21 -0.83 14.13
C VAL A 79 -15.75 -0.45 12.72
N LEU A 80 -15.20 -1.41 11.96
CA LEU A 80 -14.81 -1.18 10.57
C LEU A 80 -16.00 -0.87 9.66
N ALA A 81 -17.13 -1.57 9.81
CA ALA A 81 -18.32 -1.37 9.00
C ALA A 81 -18.94 0.02 9.20
N ASN A 82 -18.80 0.58 10.40
CA ASN A 82 -19.27 1.93 10.75
C ASN A 82 -18.19 3.02 10.58
N ALA A 83 -16.93 2.63 10.35
CA ALA A 83 -15.81 3.54 10.13
C ALA A 83 -15.86 4.11 8.71
N ASP A 84 -16.61 5.19 8.56
CA ASP A 84 -16.80 5.85 7.27
C ASP A 84 -15.67 6.87 7.05
N ASN A 85 -14.75 6.49 6.16
CA ASN A 85 -13.77 7.36 5.48
C ASN A 85 -12.60 7.92 6.31
N ILE A 86 -11.38 7.70 5.79
CA ILE A 86 -10.10 8.31 6.23
C ILE A 86 -10.14 9.86 6.15
N ARG A 87 -11.13 10.43 5.45
CA ARG A 87 -11.31 11.88 5.23
C ARG A 87 -12.26 12.57 6.22
N GLY A 88 -12.66 11.93 7.31
CA GLY A 88 -13.35 12.60 8.42
C GLY A 88 -14.71 13.22 8.03
N ARG A 89 -15.48 12.56 7.16
CA ARG A 89 -16.89 12.94 7.01
C ARG A 89 -17.63 12.39 8.23
N ARG A 90 -18.25 13.27 9.01
CA ARG A 90 -19.20 12.84 10.04
C ARG A 90 -20.30 12.00 9.39
N ASN A 91 -20.50 10.78 9.87
CA ASN A 91 -21.64 9.94 9.49
C ASN A 91 -22.92 10.76 9.55
N GLY A 92 -23.66 10.81 8.45
CA GLY A 92 -24.95 11.50 8.35
C GLY A 92 -24.91 13.00 8.04
N PHE A 93 -23.75 13.66 7.88
CA PHE A 93 -23.71 15.06 7.47
C PHE A 93 -23.62 15.20 5.94
N THR A 94 -24.77 15.45 5.31
CA THR A 94 -24.85 15.98 3.94
C THR A 94 -25.05 17.49 4.03
N PRO A 95 -24.16 18.33 3.46
CA PRO A 95 -24.44 19.75 3.35
C PRO A 95 -25.68 19.91 2.46
N LYS A 96 -26.80 20.36 3.03
CA LYS A 96 -27.93 20.85 2.24
C LYS A 96 -27.48 22.15 1.59
N THR A 97 -27.24 22.10 0.29
CA THR A 97 -27.05 23.29 -0.54
C THR A 97 -28.34 24.11 -0.47
N SER A 98 -28.24 25.32 0.08
CA SER A 98 -29.25 26.38 -0.02
C SER A 98 -29.19 27.06 -1.39
#